data_AF-A0A1F2T2A7-F1
#
_entry.id   AF-A0A1F2T2A7-F1
#
_cell.length_a   1.000
_cell.length_b   1.000
_cell.length_c   1.000
_cell.angle_alpha   90.00
_cell.angle_beta   90.00
_cell.angle_gamma   90.00
#
_symmetry.space_group_name_H-M   'P 1'
#
loop_
_entity.id
_entity.type
_entity.pdbx_description
1 polymer ?
#
loop_
_entity_poly.entity_id
_entity_poly.type
_entity_poly.pdbx_seq_one_letter_code
_entity_poly.pdbx_strand_id
1 'polypeptide(L)'
;MFYLLDVVNSARGRVDIGGPLIIDLPTGAGGAGLLEGTTPTASVSGDRVTVTGPFAPGVTSVQVGFQLRYERPDITLRQTWPAAMEQLTVGIEKVGNVSISSPQFSTVGEVGADAGTPFLLASGPAMAAGATLTIELSNLPVHSPVPRYVALSLAAAIVAFGVWLAIGGRTTDESERKRLAQRREKLLSELAGLEKRRGRRGVALAPAEEARRQKIVADLEQIYGELDDSAGPQGGGRDVAA
;
A
#
# COMPACT_ATOMS: atom_id res chain seq x y z
N MET A 1 15.96 -18.04 -5.89
CA MET A 1 17.43 -18.11 -5.96
C MET A 1 17.83 -19.51 -5.48
N PHE A 2 18.93 -20.06 -5.98
CA PHE A 2 19.42 -21.35 -5.52
C PHE A 2 20.94 -21.29 -5.35
N TYR A 3 21.46 -22.05 -4.38
CA TYR A 3 22.87 -22.30 -4.18
C TYR A 3 23.18 -23.73 -4.55
N LEU A 4 24.28 -23.89 -5.31
CA LEU A 4 24.93 -25.17 -5.57
C LEU A 4 26.31 -25.08 -4.93
N LEU A 5 26.54 -25.88 -3.89
CA LEU A 5 27.75 -25.84 -3.10
C LEU A 5 28.41 -27.22 -3.13
N ASP A 6 29.67 -27.25 -3.52
CA ASP A 6 30.48 -28.46 -3.50
C ASP A 6 31.52 -28.35 -2.41
N VAL A 7 31.34 -29.14 -1.34
CA VAL A 7 32.32 -29.23 -0.24
C VAL A 7 33.34 -30.28 -0.63
N VAL A 8 34.59 -29.87 -0.85
CA VAL A 8 35.67 -30.75 -1.30
C VAL A 8 36.54 -31.16 -0.11
N ASN A 9 36.62 -32.47 0.14
CA ASN A 9 37.65 -33.05 0.99
C ASN A 9 38.74 -33.67 0.11
N SER A 10 39.88 -33.00 0.03
CA SER A 10 41.06 -33.43 -0.75
C SER A 10 41.96 -34.43 0.00
N ALA A 11 41.66 -34.74 1.26
CA ALA A 11 42.40 -35.73 2.05
C ALA A 11 42.01 -37.17 1.65
N ARG A 12 42.91 -38.12 1.92
CA ARG A 12 42.69 -39.56 1.66
C ARG A 12 41.76 -40.23 2.69
N GLY A 13 41.38 -39.52 3.75
CA GLY A 13 40.54 -40.01 4.84
C GLY A 13 39.41 -39.04 5.17
N ARG A 14 38.46 -39.49 5.99
CA ARG A 14 37.37 -38.63 6.47
C ARG A 14 37.94 -37.47 7.28
N VAL A 15 37.46 -36.25 7.00
CA VAL A 15 37.83 -35.04 7.75
C VAL A 15 36.68 -34.63 8.64
N ASP A 16 36.97 -34.46 9.93
CA ASP A 16 36.08 -33.82 10.89
C ASP A 16 36.61 -32.40 11.14
N ILE A 17 35.73 -31.42 11.00
CA ILE A 17 36.05 -30.00 11.20
C ILE A 17 35.80 -29.55 12.65
N GLY A 18 35.53 -30.50 13.57
CA GLY A 18 35.28 -30.22 14.99
C GLY A 18 33.83 -29.78 15.29
N GLY A 19 32.91 -30.00 14.34
CA GLY A 19 31.52 -29.58 14.42
C GLY A 19 30.82 -29.62 13.05
N PRO A 20 29.52 -29.28 12.98
CA PRO A 20 28.84 -29.16 11.71
C PRO A 20 29.31 -27.91 10.95
N LEU A 21 29.30 -28.00 9.62
CA LEU A 21 29.45 -26.84 8.76
C LEU A 21 28.11 -26.08 8.76
N ILE A 22 28.11 -24.87 9.31
CA ILE A 22 26.92 -24.03 9.42
C ILE A 22 27.02 -22.89 8.43
N ILE A 23 26.05 -22.79 7.53
CA ILE A 23 25.95 -21.74 6.53
C ILE A 23 24.66 -20.97 6.82
N ASP A 24 24.81 -19.68 7.13
CA ASP A 24 23.68 -18.77 7.24
C ASP A 24 23.31 -18.22 5.86
N LEU A 25 22.03 -18.32 5.50
CA LEU A 25 21.49 -17.72 4.29
C LEU A 25 21.46 -16.20 4.43
N PRO A 26 21.50 -15.46 3.30
CA PRO A 26 21.50 -14.01 3.35
C PRO A 26 20.21 -13.44 3.95
N THR A 27 20.33 -12.24 4.53
CA THR A 27 19.19 -11.52 5.11
C THR A 27 18.03 -11.39 4.11
N GLY A 28 16.82 -11.72 4.54
CA GLY A 28 15.62 -11.69 3.71
C GLY A 28 15.39 -12.96 2.89
N ALA A 29 16.24 -13.98 3.03
CA ALA A 29 15.94 -15.33 2.58
C ALA A 29 14.75 -15.91 3.36
N GLY A 30 13.82 -16.52 2.63
CA GLY A 30 12.65 -17.19 3.20
C GLY A 30 12.31 -18.45 2.42
N GLY A 31 11.64 -19.39 3.09
CA GLY A 31 11.21 -20.66 2.48
C GLY A 31 12.37 -21.52 2.02
N ALA A 32 13.48 -21.53 2.78
CA ALA A 32 14.65 -22.31 2.42
C ALA A 32 14.36 -23.82 2.47
N GLY A 33 14.90 -24.56 1.51
CA GLY A 33 14.76 -26.00 1.43
C GLY A 33 15.93 -26.65 0.70
N LEU A 34 16.19 -27.92 1.01
CA LEU A 34 17.19 -28.73 0.30
C LEU A 34 16.59 -29.23 -1.01
N LEU A 35 17.40 -29.19 -2.08
CA LEU A 35 16.99 -29.71 -3.39
C LEU A 35 17.45 -31.16 -3.56
N GLU A 36 16.82 -31.85 -4.52
CA GLU A 36 17.21 -33.21 -4.93
C GLU A 36 18.69 -33.24 -5.37
N GLY A 37 19.40 -34.30 -5.00
CA GLY A 37 20.85 -34.41 -5.23
C GLY A 37 21.73 -33.81 -4.12
N THR A 38 21.12 -33.27 -3.05
CA THR A 38 21.85 -32.86 -1.83
C THR A 38 22.27 -34.07 -0.99
N THR A 39 23.43 -33.98 -0.34
CA THR A 39 23.88 -34.98 0.65
C THR A 39 22.85 -35.23 1.76
N PRO A 40 22.65 -36.49 2.21
CA PRO A 40 21.72 -36.81 3.30
C PRO A 40 22.17 -36.27 4.66
N THR A 41 23.40 -35.76 4.77
CA THR A 41 23.96 -35.17 5.99
C THR A 41 23.68 -33.68 6.14
N ALA A 42 23.04 -33.06 5.14
CA ALA A 42 22.59 -31.69 5.21
C ALA A 42 21.15 -31.60 5.77
N SER A 43 20.90 -30.54 6.52
CA SER A 43 19.58 -30.17 7.03
C SER A 43 19.40 -28.65 6.94
N VAL A 44 18.15 -28.21 6.83
CA VAL A 44 17.79 -26.78 6.81
C VAL A 44 16.82 -26.49 7.94
N SER A 45 17.10 -25.44 8.70
CA SER A 45 16.23 -24.93 9.75
C SER A 45 16.15 -23.42 9.63
N GLY A 46 14.99 -22.89 9.22
CA GLY A 46 14.81 -21.47 8.98
C GLY A 46 15.70 -20.96 7.85
N ASP A 47 16.62 -20.07 8.19
CA ASP A 47 17.64 -19.48 7.31
C ASP A 47 19.02 -20.14 7.46
N ARG A 48 19.12 -21.23 8.24
CA ARG A 48 20.38 -21.90 8.54
C ARG A 48 20.46 -23.27 7.87
N VAL A 49 21.52 -23.48 7.09
CA VAL A 49 21.88 -24.76 6.49
C VAL A 49 22.97 -25.39 7.36
N THR A 50 22.76 -26.63 7.79
CA THR A 50 23.69 -27.37 8.64
C THR A 50 24.11 -28.66 7.95
N VAL A 51 25.40 -28.83 7.68
CA VAL A 51 25.96 -30.05 7.09
C VAL A 51 26.80 -30.77 8.14
N THR A 52 26.36 -31.95 8.53
CA THR A 52 26.99 -32.70 9.64
C THR A 52 28.12 -33.57 9.10
N GLY A 53 29.32 -33.38 9.64
CA GLY A 53 30.46 -34.26 9.35
C GLY A 53 30.28 -35.67 9.94
N PRO A 54 31.21 -36.60 9.68
CA PRO A 54 32.51 -36.39 9.04
C PRO A 54 32.46 -36.44 7.50
N PHE A 55 33.17 -35.52 6.84
CA PHE A 55 33.20 -35.37 5.38
C PHE A 55 34.07 -36.46 4.74
N ALA A 56 33.48 -37.30 3.89
CA ALA A 56 34.22 -38.33 3.15
C ALA A 56 35.16 -37.71 2.10
N PRO A 57 36.27 -38.39 1.73
CA PRO A 57 37.10 -37.97 0.60
C PRO A 57 36.27 -37.73 -0.67
N GLY A 58 36.56 -36.66 -1.39
CA GLY A 58 35.83 -36.27 -2.60
C GLY A 58 34.87 -35.09 -2.39
N VAL A 59 33.82 -35.03 -3.21
CA VAL A 59 32.86 -33.92 -3.25
C VAL A 59 31.60 -34.28 -2.47
N THR A 60 31.20 -33.41 -1.56
CA THR A 60 29.90 -33.43 -0.89
C THR A 60 29.04 -32.29 -1.41
N SER A 61 28.10 -32.59 -2.30
CA SER A 61 27.22 -31.59 -2.91
C SER A 61 26.05 -31.22 -2.00
N VAL A 62 25.82 -29.92 -1.86
CA VAL A 62 24.76 -29.32 -1.05
C VAL A 62 24.00 -28.33 -1.93
N GLN A 63 22.72 -28.59 -2.18
CA GLN A 63 21.87 -27.74 -3.00
C GLN A 63 20.76 -27.14 -2.17
N VAL A 64 20.66 -25.82 -2.16
CA VAL A 64 19.71 -25.09 -1.32
C VAL A 64 18.92 -24.12 -2.16
N GLY A 65 17.60 -24.27 -2.20
CA GLY A 65 16.68 -23.31 -2.80
C GLY A 65 16.12 -22.36 -1.74
N PHE A 66 16.03 -21.07 -2.05
CA PHE A 66 15.33 -20.10 -1.19
C PHE A 66 14.77 -18.92 -2.00
N GLN A 67 13.80 -18.22 -1.41
CA GLN A 67 13.24 -17.01 -1.98
C GLN A 67 13.84 -15.79 -1.29
N LEU A 68 14.29 -14.81 -2.07
CA LEU A 68 14.77 -13.53 -1.54
C LEU A 68 13.68 -12.48 -1.76
N ARG A 69 13.14 -11.91 -0.68
CA ARG A 69 12.14 -10.84 -0.78
C ARG A 69 12.83 -9.49 -0.99
N TYR A 70 12.35 -8.73 -1.97
CA TYR A 70 12.84 -7.38 -2.26
C TYR A 70 11.67 -6.43 -2.49
N GLU A 71 11.81 -5.20 -2.00
CA GLU A 71 10.81 -4.13 -2.16
C GLU A 71 11.36 -2.95 -2.99
N ARG A 72 12.67 -2.97 -3.24
CA ARG A 72 13.40 -1.91 -3.94
C ARG A 72 14.02 -2.47 -5.23
N PRO A 73 14.22 -1.62 -6.25
CA PRO A 73 14.86 -2.03 -7.49
C PRO A 73 16.33 -2.40 -7.29
N ASP A 74 16.94 -1.93 -6.20
CA ASP A 74 18.33 -2.18 -5.86
C ASP A 74 18.41 -2.84 -4.48
N ILE A 75 19.15 -3.95 -4.39
CA ILE A 75 19.42 -4.65 -3.14
C ILE A 75 20.90 -5.03 -3.04
N THR A 76 21.42 -5.00 -1.83
CA THR A 76 22.78 -5.46 -1.52
C THR A 76 22.70 -6.73 -0.68
N LEU A 77 23.17 -7.84 -1.22
CA LEU A 77 23.34 -9.10 -0.53
C LEU A 77 24.70 -9.12 0.17
N ARG A 78 24.73 -9.53 1.43
CA ARG A 78 25.97 -9.79 2.16
C ARG A 78 25.89 -11.18 2.77
N GLN A 79 26.90 -12.00 2.52
CA GLN A 79 26.97 -13.35 3.03
C GLN A 79 28.38 -13.68 3.47
N THR A 80 28.54 -14.14 4.71
CA THR A 80 29.83 -14.58 5.24
C THR A 80 29.95 -16.08 5.05
N TRP A 81 31.06 -16.51 4.44
CA TRP A 81 31.31 -17.93 4.19
C TRP A 81 32.08 -18.55 5.36
N PRO A 82 31.58 -19.62 5.99
CA PRO A 82 32.20 -20.24 7.16
C PRO A 82 33.49 -21.02 6.81
N ALA A 83 33.65 -21.39 5.54
CA ALA A 83 34.77 -22.16 5.02
C ALA A 83 35.37 -21.46 3.79
N ALA A 84 36.63 -21.79 3.47
CA ALA A 84 37.28 -21.28 2.28
C ALA A 84 36.59 -21.84 1.03
N MET A 85 36.47 -21.01 -0.01
CA MET A 85 35.93 -21.40 -1.31
C MET A 85 37.07 -21.42 -2.32
N GLU A 86 37.19 -22.51 -3.10
CA GLU A 86 38.19 -22.58 -4.18
C GLU A 86 37.76 -21.74 -5.39
N GLN A 87 36.47 -21.67 -5.67
CA GLN A 87 35.90 -20.90 -6.77
C GLN A 87 34.53 -20.35 -6.39
N LEU A 88 34.27 -19.10 -6.76
CA LEU A 88 32.96 -18.47 -6.63
C LEU A 88 32.29 -18.42 -8.00
N THR A 89 31.08 -18.97 -8.09
CA THR A 89 30.19 -18.82 -9.24
C THR A 89 28.81 -18.44 -8.75
N VAL A 90 28.25 -17.36 -9.29
CA VAL A 90 26.91 -16.85 -8.98
C VAL A 90 26.12 -16.77 -10.28
N GLY A 91 24.98 -17.44 -10.33
CA GLY A 91 24.03 -17.33 -11.44
C GLY A 91 22.77 -16.61 -11.00
N ILE A 92 22.31 -15.66 -11.82
CA ILE A 92 20.99 -15.05 -11.67
C ILE A 92 20.25 -15.08 -12.99
N GLU A 93 18.94 -15.26 -12.94
CA GLU A 93 18.09 -15.14 -14.11
C GLU A 93 17.99 -13.67 -14.53
N LYS A 94 18.23 -13.38 -15.81
CA LYS A 94 18.17 -12.04 -16.37
C LYS A 94 16.73 -11.73 -16.79
N VAL A 95 15.97 -11.20 -15.85
CA VAL A 95 14.61 -10.70 -16.10
C VAL A 95 14.68 -9.21 -16.40
N GLY A 96 14.27 -8.78 -17.60
CA GLY A 96 14.34 -7.38 -18.01
C GLY A 96 15.79 -6.87 -18.11
N ASN A 97 16.10 -5.76 -17.43
CA ASN A 97 17.42 -5.14 -17.44
C ASN A 97 18.19 -5.31 -16.12
N VAL A 98 17.90 -6.40 -15.39
CA VAL A 98 18.62 -6.75 -14.15
C VAL A 98 20.12 -6.83 -14.41
N SER A 99 20.90 -6.28 -13.49
CA SER A 99 22.36 -6.37 -13.50
C SER A 99 22.90 -6.78 -12.14
N ILE A 100 24.08 -7.39 -12.17
CA ILE A 100 24.77 -7.91 -10.99
C ILE A 100 26.19 -7.35 -10.95
N SER A 101 26.62 -6.90 -9.77
CA SER A 101 27.99 -6.45 -9.52
C SER A 101 28.48 -6.93 -8.15
N SER A 102 29.79 -7.12 -8.03
CA SER A 102 30.42 -7.47 -6.77
C SER A 102 31.92 -7.13 -6.84
N PRO A 103 32.52 -6.63 -5.74
CA PRO A 103 33.97 -6.53 -5.64
C PRO A 103 34.71 -7.87 -5.78
N GLN A 104 34.00 -8.98 -5.53
CA GLN A 104 34.56 -10.33 -5.58
C GLN A 104 34.45 -10.98 -6.97
N PHE A 105 33.79 -10.35 -7.95
CA PHE A 105 33.69 -10.90 -9.30
C PHE A 105 34.87 -10.48 -10.17
N SER A 106 35.43 -11.44 -10.90
CA SER A 106 36.44 -11.22 -11.94
C SER A 106 35.81 -11.15 -13.32
N THR A 107 34.76 -11.93 -13.55
CA THR A 107 34.06 -11.99 -14.83
C THR A 107 32.56 -11.97 -14.58
N VAL A 108 31.82 -11.20 -15.38
CA VAL A 108 30.36 -11.24 -15.45
C VAL A 108 29.98 -11.39 -16.92
N GLY A 109 29.17 -12.39 -17.24
CA GLY A 109 28.77 -12.69 -18.60
C GLY A 109 27.33 -13.18 -18.67
N GLU A 110 26.71 -13.01 -19.83
CA GLU A 110 25.38 -13.54 -20.12
C GLU A 110 25.53 -14.89 -20.83
N VAL A 111 24.83 -15.89 -20.33
CA VAL A 111 24.78 -17.23 -20.91
C VAL A 111 23.33 -17.51 -21.28
N GLY A 112 23.11 -17.82 -22.55
CA GLY A 112 21.80 -18.22 -23.06
C GLY A 112 21.39 -19.57 -22.45
N ALA A 113 20.12 -19.67 -22.05
CA ALA A 113 19.51 -20.95 -21.70
C ALA A 113 18.73 -21.48 -22.90
N ASP A 114 18.93 -22.75 -23.25
CA ASP A 114 18.30 -23.40 -24.42
C ASP A 114 16.75 -23.40 -24.38
N ALA A 115 16.16 -23.18 -23.20
CA ALA A 115 14.73 -23.31 -22.94
C ALA A 115 14.08 -22.09 -22.27
N GLY A 116 14.71 -20.91 -22.21
CA GLY A 116 14.10 -19.80 -21.49
C GLY A 116 14.90 -18.50 -21.36
N THR A 117 14.64 -17.80 -20.26
CA THR A 117 15.27 -16.53 -19.87
C THR A 117 16.78 -16.69 -19.73
N PRO A 118 17.59 -15.77 -20.30
CA PRO A 118 19.05 -15.84 -20.19
C PRO A 118 19.50 -15.70 -18.73
N PHE A 119 20.67 -16.24 -18.40
CA PHE A 119 21.26 -16.11 -17.08
C PHE A 119 22.48 -15.19 -17.11
N LEU A 120 22.62 -14.33 -16.11
CA LEU A 120 23.89 -13.66 -15.82
C LEU A 120 24.69 -14.58 -14.91
N LEU A 121 25.86 -14.98 -15.38
CA LEU A 121 26.85 -15.76 -14.64
C LEU A 121 28.01 -14.85 -14.27
N ALA A 122 28.28 -14.77 -12.98
CA ALA A 122 29.41 -14.06 -12.43
C ALA A 122 30.36 -15.05 -11.74
N SER A 123 31.65 -14.91 -11.99
CA SER A 123 32.69 -15.78 -11.43
C SER A 123 33.78 -14.96 -10.76
N GLY A 124 34.29 -15.47 -9.65
CA GLY A 124 35.33 -14.82 -8.84
C GLY A 124 36.43 -15.80 -8.42
N PRO A 125 37.56 -15.28 -7.89
CA PRO A 125 38.66 -16.09 -7.41
C PRO A 125 38.29 -16.81 -6.10
N ALA A 126 39.21 -17.64 -5.61
CA ALA A 126 39.08 -18.27 -4.30
C ALA A 126 38.85 -17.23 -3.18
N MET A 127 38.06 -17.59 -2.18
CA MET A 127 37.78 -16.77 -1.00
C MET A 127 38.24 -17.49 0.27
N ALA A 128 38.82 -16.73 1.20
CA ALA A 128 39.24 -17.25 2.50
C ALA A 128 38.03 -17.61 3.39
N ALA A 129 38.23 -18.51 4.35
CA ALA A 129 37.22 -18.77 5.38
C ALA A 129 36.93 -17.49 6.18
N GLY A 130 35.65 -17.24 6.46
CA GLY A 130 35.18 -16.01 7.11
C GLY A 130 35.05 -14.80 6.17
N ALA A 131 35.37 -14.93 4.88
CA ALA A 131 35.21 -13.83 3.93
C ALA A 131 33.73 -13.51 3.66
N THR A 132 33.43 -12.23 3.51
CA THR A 132 32.09 -11.75 3.16
C THR A 132 31.97 -11.48 1.67
N LEU A 133 31.08 -12.23 1.00
CA LEU A 133 30.64 -11.95 -0.36
C LEU A 133 29.60 -10.82 -0.33
N THR A 134 29.84 -9.75 -1.11
CA THR A 134 28.89 -8.64 -1.26
C THR A 134 28.43 -8.58 -2.70
N ILE A 135 27.14 -8.74 -2.94
CA ILE A 135 26.54 -8.71 -4.28
C ILE A 135 25.56 -7.55 -4.34
N GLU A 136 25.71 -6.68 -5.32
CA GLU A 136 24.74 -5.64 -5.64
C GLU A 136 23.91 -6.09 -6.85
N LEU A 137 22.60 -6.08 -6.66
CA LEU A 137 21.61 -6.39 -7.67
C LEU A 137 20.84 -5.11 -7.94
N SER A 138 20.76 -4.69 -9.20
CA SER A 138 20.08 -3.47 -9.60
C SER A 138 19.09 -3.72 -10.73
N ASN A 139 18.15 -2.78 -10.91
CA ASN A 139 17.06 -2.86 -11.89
C ASN A 139 16.12 -4.07 -11.66
N LEU A 140 15.91 -4.48 -10.41
CA LEU A 140 14.97 -5.54 -10.08
C LEU A 140 13.53 -5.12 -10.38
N PRO A 141 12.68 -6.03 -10.90
CA PRO A 141 11.28 -5.73 -11.20
C PRO A 141 10.49 -5.50 -9.91
N VAL A 142 10.27 -4.24 -9.53
CA VAL A 142 9.43 -3.89 -8.39
C VAL A 142 8.15 -3.20 -8.82
N HIS A 143 7.05 -3.54 -8.14
CA HIS A 143 5.80 -2.80 -8.26
C HIS A 143 5.86 -1.58 -7.34
N SER A 144 5.67 -0.38 -7.91
CA SER A 144 5.62 0.85 -7.11
C SER A 144 4.34 0.88 -6.25
N PRO A 145 4.42 1.13 -4.93
CA PRO A 145 3.25 1.26 -4.08
C PRO A 145 2.57 2.64 -4.20
N VAL A 146 3.17 3.60 -4.91
CA VAL A 146 2.70 4.98 -5.04
C VAL A 146 1.26 5.10 -5.57
N PRO A 147 0.83 4.37 -6.62
CA PRO A 147 -0.54 4.48 -7.14
C PRO A 147 -1.60 4.13 -6.08
N ARG A 148 -1.30 3.18 -5.19
CA ARG A 148 -2.22 2.78 -4.11
C ARG A 148 -2.41 3.90 -3.09
N TYR A 149 -1.32 4.58 -2.70
CA TYR A 149 -1.39 5.70 -1.76
C TYR A 149 -2.09 6.92 -2.37
N VAL A 150 -1.87 7.19 -3.66
CA VAL A 150 -2.57 8.27 -4.39
C VAL A 150 -4.08 7.98 -4.47
N ALA A 151 -4.47 6.74 -4.75
CA ALA A 151 -5.88 6.38 -4.78
C ALA A 151 -6.56 6.55 -3.40
N LEU A 152 -5.88 6.12 -2.33
CA LEU A 152 -6.38 6.27 -0.96
C LEU A 152 -6.48 7.73 -0.52
N SER A 153 -5.50 8.57 -0.86
CA SER A 153 -5.54 10.00 -0.52
C SER A 153 -6.66 10.73 -1.28
N LEU A 154 -6.85 10.40 -2.57
CA LEU A 154 -7.94 10.96 -3.38
C LEU A 154 -9.31 10.55 -2.81
N ALA A 155 -9.48 9.27 -2.46
CA ALA A 155 -10.72 8.79 -1.84
C ALA A 155 -11.01 9.51 -0.51
N ALA A 156 -10.00 9.66 0.35
CA ALA A 156 -10.14 10.40 1.60
C ALA A 156 -10.52 11.88 1.37
N ALA A 157 -9.93 12.53 0.36
CA ALA A 157 -10.26 13.90 0.01
C ALA A 157 -11.71 14.06 -0.48
N ILE A 158 -12.19 13.12 -1.31
CA ILE A 158 -13.59 13.11 -1.78
C ILE A 158 -14.56 12.97 -0.61
N VAL A 159 -14.28 12.04 0.32
CA VAL A 159 -15.11 11.85 1.52
C VAL A 159 -15.12 13.10 2.40
N ALA A 160 -13.95 13.69 2.66
CA ALA A 160 -13.83 14.91 3.46
C ALA A 160 -14.60 16.08 2.83
N PHE A 161 -14.50 16.22 1.50
CA PHE A 161 -15.23 17.24 0.75
C PHE A 161 -16.75 17.03 0.81
N GLY A 162 -17.22 15.79 0.65
CA GLY A 162 -18.63 15.44 0.78
C GLY A 162 -19.19 15.73 2.17
N VAL A 163 -18.43 15.40 3.23
CA VAL A 163 -18.80 15.71 4.62
C VAL A 163 -18.87 17.22 4.84
N TRP A 164 -17.90 17.97 4.33
CA TRP A 164 -17.87 19.42 4.45
C TRP A 164 -19.09 20.09 3.79
N LEU A 165 -19.45 19.68 2.57
CA LEU A 165 -20.65 20.17 1.89
C LEU A 165 -21.95 19.80 2.63
N ALA A 166 -22.05 18.56 3.13
CA ALA A 166 -23.24 18.09 3.83
C ALA A 166 -23.52 18.86 5.14
N ILE A 167 -22.47 19.29 5.84
CA ILE A 167 -22.59 20.06 7.09
C ILE A 167 -22.82 21.55 6.78
N GLY A 168 -22.08 22.12 5.83
CA GLY A 168 -22.17 23.55 5.48
C GLY A 168 -23.50 23.95 4.85
N GLY A 169 -24.12 23.08 4.03
CA GLY A 169 -25.42 23.35 3.42
C GLY A 169 -26.56 23.44 4.43
N ARG A 170 -26.55 22.57 5.45
CA ARG A 170 -27.57 22.54 6.51
C ARG A 170 -27.60 23.82 7.34
N THR A 171 -26.43 24.39 7.65
CA THR A 171 -26.35 25.60 8.46
C THR A 171 -26.91 26.84 7.76
N THR A 172 -26.74 26.94 6.44
CA THR A 172 -27.23 28.07 5.65
C THR A 172 -28.75 28.03 5.55
N ASP A 173 -29.32 26.87 5.18
CA ASP A 173 -30.77 26.67 5.05
C ASP A 173 -31.51 26.89 6.38
N GLU A 174 -30.98 26.39 7.50
CA GLU A 174 -31.56 26.67 8.83
C GLU A 174 -31.56 28.16 9.19
N SER A 175 -30.53 28.91 8.79
CA SER A 175 -30.42 30.34 9.10
C SER A 175 -31.40 31.19 8.28
N GLU A 176 -31.62 30.82 7.01
CA GLU A 176 -32.57 31.47 6.12
C GLU A 176 -34.01 31.20 6.55
N ARG A 177 -34.33 29.94 6.87
CA ARG A 177 -35.64 29.56 7.45
C ARG A 177 -35.95 30.32 8.74
N LYS A 178 -34.97 30.47 9.64
CA LYS A 178 -35.14 31.25 10.88
C LYS A 178 -35.46 32.73 10.59
N ARG A 179 -34.81 33.34 9.59
CA ARG A 179 -35.07 34.74 9.19
C ARG A 179 -36.48 34.90 8.60
N LEU A 180 -36.90 33.98 7.74
CA LEU A 180 -38.24 33.99 7.15
C LEU A 180 -39.31 33.81 8.24
N ALA A 181 -39.12 32.88 9.17
CA ALA A 181 -40.03 32.66 10.30
C ALA A 181 -40.17 33.90 11.20
N GLN A 182 -39.08 34.61 11.50
CA GLN A 182 -39.12 35.85 12.27
C GLN A 182 -39.88 36.97 11.53
N ARG A 183 -39.72 37.06 10.20
CA ARG A 183 -40.40 38.06 9.37
C ARG A 183 -41.91 37.81 9.32
N ARG A 184 -42.31 36.54 9.19
CA ARG A 184 -43.71 36.09 9.28
C ARG A 184 -44.34 36.50 10.62
N GLU A 185 -43.68 36.21 11.73
CA GLU A 185 -44.18 36.53 13.08
C GLU A 185 -44.40 38.04 13.24
N LYS A 186 -43.46 38.85 12.74
CA LYS A 186 -43.58 40.31 12.75
C LYS A 186 -44.79 40.78 11.95
N LEU A 187 -44.97 40.30 10.72
CA LEU A 187 -46.10 40.71 9.87
C LEU A 187 -47.46 40.27 10.44
N LEU A 188 -47.54 39.08 11.05
CA LEU A 188 -48.73 38.62 11.76
C LEU A 188 -49.06 39.52 12.96
N SER A 189 -48.05 39.97 13.70
CA SER A 189 -48.26 40.90 14.82
C SER A 189 -48.77 42.27 14.36
N GLU A 190 -48.28 42.78 13.22
CA GLU A 190 -48.73 44.03 12.62
C GLU A 190 -50.18 43.91 12.11
N LEU A 191 -50.52 42.78 11.47
CA LEU A 191 -51.87 42.49 11.00
C LEU A 191 -52.87 42.40 12.16
N ALA A 192 -52.53 41.64 13.22
CA ALA A 192 -53.36 41.51 14.41
C ALA A 192 -53.58 42.86 15.12
N GLY A 193 -52.57 43.75 15.08
CA GLY A 193 -52.68 45.13 15.57
C GLY A 193 -53.69 45.96 14.78
N LEU A 194 -53.70 45.84 13.46
CA LEU A 194 -54.66 46.52 12.58
C LEU A 194 -56.08 45.97 12.76
N GLU A 195 -56.25 44.65 12.91
CA GLU A 195 -57.56 44.03 13.11
C GLU A 195 -58.16 44.34 14.49
N LYS A 196 -57.35 44.36 15.55
CA LYS A 196 -57.81 44.80 16.89
C LYS A 196 -58.28 46.25 16.88
N ARG A 197 -57.66 47.14 16.09
CA ARG A 197 -58.08 48.54 15.92
C ARG A 197 -59.42 48.65 15.18
N ARG A 198 -59.63 47.83 14.14
CA ARG A 198 -60.91 47.72 13.43
C ARG A 198 -62.04 47.23 14.37
N GLY A 199 -61.79 46.15 15.12
CA GLY A 199 -62.76 45.54 16.02
C GLY A 199 -63.18 46.43 17.20
N ARG A 200 -62.26 47.25 17.74
CA ARG A 200 -62.60 48.19 18.84
C ARG A 200 -63.42 49.40 18.38
N ARG A 201 -63.27 49.84 17.13
CA ARG A 201 -63.98 51.02 16.62
C ARG A 201 -65.31 50.71 15.95
N GLY A 202 -65.54 49.47 15.51
CA GLY A 202 -66.77 49.11 14.78
C GLY A 202 -66.96 49.87 13.45
N VAL A 203 -65.92 50.54 12.98
CA VAL A 203 -65.91 51.40 11.79
C VAL A 203 -64.95 50.81 10.75
N ALA A 204 -65.30 50.92 9.47
CA ALA A 204 -64.45 50.52 8.36
C ALA A 204 -63.07 51.22 8.44
N LEU A 205 -61.99 50.52 8.08
CA LEU A 205 -60.64 51.09 8.09
C LEU A 205 -60.55 52.26 7.11
N ALA A 206 -59.68 53.22 7.40
CA ALA A 206 -59.39 54.28 6.45
C ALA A 206 -58.78 53.68 5.16
N PRO A 207 -58.95 54.30 3.98
CA PRO A 207 -58.44 53.75 2.71
C PRO A 207 -56.94 53.42 2.73
N ALA A 208 -56.14 54.22 3.43
CA ALA A 208 -54.71 53.99 3.62
C ALA A 208 -54.39 52.76 4.51
N GLU A 209 -55.22 52.46 5.50
CA GLU A 209 -55.05 51.31 6.40
C GLU A 209 -55.49 50.01 5.73
N GLU A 210 -56.52 50.03 4.87
CA GLU A 210 -56.93 48.87 4.06
C GLU A 210 -55.86 48.51 3.00
N ALA A 211 -55.27 49.52 2.34
CA ALA A 211 -54.13 49.32 1.43
C ALA A 211 -52.91 48.71 2.14
N ARG A 212 -52.64 49.15 3.38
CA ARG A 212 -51.55 48.60 4.20
C ARG A 212 -51.82 47.15 4.61
N ARG A 213 -53.07 46.81 4.93
CA ARG A 213 -53.49 45.43 5.23
C ARG A 213 -53.30 44.51 4.02
N GLN A 214 -53.76 44.91 2.83
CA GLN A 214 -53.59 44.13 1.60
C GLN A 214 -52.11 43.86 1.30
N LYS A 215 -51.25 44.86 1.51
CA LYS A 215 -49.81 44.70 1.37
C LYS A 215 -49.21 43.69 2.36
N ILE A 216 -49.61 43.75 3.64
CA ILE A 216 -49.14 42.80 4.66
C ILE A 216 -49.59 41.36 4.34
N VAL A 217 -50.81 41.19 3.81
CA VAL A 217 -51.32 39.87 3.40
C VAL A 217 -50.54 39.32 2.20
N ALA A 218 -50.29 40.14 1.18
CA ALA A 218 -49.48 39.75 0.02
C ALA A 218 -48.03 39.37 0.43
N ASP A 219 -47.42 40.15 1.33
CA ASP A 219 -46.08 39.85 1.84
C ASP A 219 -46.05 38.54 2.67
N LEU A 220 -47.15 38.21 3.36
CA LEU A 220 -47.29 36.94 4.08
C LEU A 220 -47.43 35.74 3.12
N GLU A 221 -48.23 35.87 2.07
CA GLU A 221 -48.39 34.81 1.06
C GLU A 221 -47.05 34.48 0.38
N GLN A 222 -46.26 35.50 0.05
CA GLN A 222 -44.92 35.30 -0.50
C GLN A 222 -44.00 34.56 0.48
N ILE A 223 -43.97 34.97 1.75
CA ILE A 223 -43.12 34.31 2.77
C ILE A 223 -43.54 32.86 3.02
N TYR A 224 -44.85 32.57 3.00
CA TYR A 224 -45.34 31.18 3.11
C TYR A 224 -44.94 30.34 1.89
N GLY A 225 -44.97 30.91 0.68
CA GLY A 225 -44.44 30.25 -0.52
C GLY A 225 -42.95 29.94 -0.41
N GLU A 226 -42.13 30.91 0.01
CA GLU A 226 -40.67 30.71 0.19
C GLU A 226 -40.34 29.68 1.30
N LEU A 227 -41.16 29.60 2.35
CA LEU A 227 -41.04 28.58 3.41
C LEU A 227 -41.47 27.17 2.97
N ASP A 228 -42.39 27.05 2.02
CA ASP A 228 -42.85 25.77 1.46
C ASP A 228 -41.88 25.25 0.39
N ASP A 229 -41.38 26.13 -0.49
CA ASP A 229 -40.36 25.80 -1.49
C ASP A 229 -39.04 25.38 -0.83
N SER A 230 -38.64 26.06 0.25
CA SER A 230 -37.47 25.63 1.03
C SER A 230 -37.70 24.31 1.78
N ALA A 231 -38.94 23.84 1.92
CA ALA A 231 -39.28 22.55 2.51
C ALA A 231 -39.34 21.38 1.50
N GLY A 232 -39.11 21.61 0.20
CA GLY A 232 -39.19 20.60 -0.86
C GLY A 232 -38.08 19.53 -0.85
N PRO A 233 -38.28 18.45 -1.62
CA PRO A 233 -38.82 17.16 -1.19
C PRO A 233 -37.84 16.36 -0.31
N GLN A 234 -38.35 15.75 0.78
CA GLN A 234 -37.66 14.63 1.44
C GLN A 234 -37.37 13.55 0.41
N GLY A 235 -36.08 13.22 0.25
CA GLY A 235 -35.55 12.32 -0.76
C GLY A 235 -36.37 11.04 -0.95
N GLY A 236 -37.20 11.03 -1.99
CA GLY A 236 -37.75 9.83 -2.60
C GLY A 236 -36.70 9.17 -3.48
N GLY A 237 -35.70 8.55 -2.86
CA GLY A 237 -34.76 7.63 -3.52
C GLY A 237 -35.29 6.20 -3.44
N ARG A 238 -36.42 5.91 -4.09
CA ARG A 238 -36.75 4.55 -4.52
C ARG A 238 -36.36 4.46 -5.98
N ASP A 239 -35.23 3.80 -6.23
CA ASP A 239 -34.98 2.91 -7.38
C ASP A 239 -33.57 2.35 -7.26
N VAL A 240 -33.47 1.15 -6.67
CA VAL A 240 -32.43 0.19 -7.02
C VAL A 240 -33.13 -1.03 -7.55
N ALA A 241 -32.97 -1.20 -8.86
CA ALA A 241 -33.48 -2.29 -9.67
C ALA A 241 -33.03 -3.66 -9.13
N ALA A 242 -33.94 -4.63 -9.31
CA ALA A 242 -33.62 -6.05 -9.35
C ALA A 242 -32.98 -6.43 -10.70
#